data_AF-A0A0F9C3M8-F1
#
_entry.id   AF-A0A0F9C3M8-F1
#
_cell.length_a   1.000
_cell.length_b   1.000
_cell.length_c   1.000
_cell.angle_alpha   90.00
_cell.angle_beta   90.00
_cell.angle_gamma   90.00
#
_symmetry.space_group_name_H-M   'P 1'
#
loop_
_entity.id
_entity.type
_entity.pdbx_description
1 polymer ?
#
loop_
_entity_poly.entity_id
_entity_poly.type
_entity_poly.pdbx_seq_one_letter_code
_entity_poly.pdbx_strand_id
1 'polypeptide(L)'
;PAFVDQGQATLEEGGAFFAGLSQAFAIPEDALTLQFTVVELTLGRTADRPPDVFEVALLDHATGIPLLGPATGLADTDSLLNVQQTGQLYFAPEVLNPGVDASGDLASILEPWTLRLDLTGIAAGTEVDLYFDLLGFGDSDSRVLIDNVILVTEGGNHPPTAMALDNASVDENLVGAVIGNLSATDPDVGDSHGFTVSDARFEVVAGQLKLRDGESLDHETEPSVSLDVTATDQGGLSLRETFIIAVDDVDEEGPLSVEEVVVNDGDVQRSNIETLTVRFNRDANLGQLIDDGTIVDAVQLSGGSAIPLDATRFRYDAATFELLIDLTDDGFGGSQSTVLAAGRYRLGLDTSEIVGLVDDDGTEDGIRRSSFHRLLGDFNGNAEVDLGDRTPLFEHYGTTVGDALYSFAFDLNEDSSIDKYDYYLWKARFGTSLPENSKVVGRHVFYN
;
A
#
# COMPACT_ATOMS: atom_id res chain seq x y z
N PRO A 1 -9.60 15.71 -62.16
CA PRO A 1 -9.78 16.54 -60.93
C PRO A 1 -8.89 15.98 -59.82
N ALA A 2 -8.35 16.83 -58.95
CA ALA A 2 -7.57 16.41 -57.80
C ALA A 2 -8.18 16.98 -56.51
N PHE A 3 -8.37 16.15 -55.48
CA PHE A 3 -8.97 16.56 -54.22
C PHE A 3 -8.52 15.66 -53.06
N VAL A 4 -8.67 16.15 -51.83
CA VAL A 4 -8.45 15.39 -50.60
C VAL A 4 -9.78 15.22 -49.90
N ASP A 5 -10.16 13.98 -49.58
CA ASP A 5 -11.35 13.64 -48.81
C ASP A 5 -11.00 12.58 -47.75
N GLN A 6 -11.47 12.78 -46.52
CA GLN A 6 -11.22 11.88 -45.37
C GLN A 6 -9.75 11.45 -45.16
N GLY A 7 -8.79 12.32 -45.48
CA GLY A 7 -7.35 12.05 -45.35
C GLY A 7 -6.71 11.39 -46.58
N GLN A 8 -7.50 11.01 -47.58
CA GLN A 8 -7.01 10.42 -48.82
C GLN A 8 -7.03 11.42 -49.97
N ALA A 9 -5.94 11.48 -50.71
CA ALA A 9 -5.79 12.26 -51.92
C ALA A 9 -6.22 11.43 -53.14
N THR A 10 -7.17 11.95 -53.92
CA THR A 10 -7.59 11.34 -55.18
C THR A 10 -7.19 12.24 -56.35
N LEU A 11 -6.46 11.67 -57.31
CA LEU A 11 -6.18 12.25 -58.62
C LEU A 11 -6.96 11.43 -59.65
N GLU A 12 -7.88 12.06 -60.35
CA GLU A 12 -8.62 11.45 -61.46
C GLU A 12 -8.40 12.27 -62.72
N GLU A 13 -8.35 11.63 -63.88
CA GLU A 13 -8.36 12.38 -65.13
C GLU A 13 -9.69 13.12 -65.34
N GLY A 14 -9.62 14.26 -66.03
CA GLY A 14 -10.79 15.03 -66.41
C GLY A 14 -10.59 15.67 -67.78
N GLY A 15 -11.40 16.69 -68.12
CA GLY A 15 -11.28 17.39 -69.41
C GLY A 15 -9.97 18.17 -69.62
N ALA A 16 -9.06 18.20 -68.64
CA ALA A 16 -7.71 18.77 -68.73
C ALA A 16 -6.68 17.63 -68.70
N PHE A 17 -5.60 17.77 -69.47
CA PHE A 17 -4.52 16.78 -69.64
C PHE A 17 -3.68 16.51 -68.37
N PHE A 18 -4.01 17.13 -67.24
CA PHE A 18 -3.23 17.11 -66.02
C PHE A 18 -4.14 17.15 -64.79
N ALA A 19 -3.93 16.25 -63.85
CA ALA A 19 -4.49 16.31 -62.50
C ALA A 19 -3.35 16.16 -61.49
N GLY A 20 -3.15 17.14 -60.61
CA GLY A 20 -2.07 17.09 -59.64
C GLY A 20 -2.43 17.74 -58.31
N LEU A 21 -1.70 17.35 -57.27
CA LEU A 21 -1.72 17.94 -55.94
C LEU A 21 -0.31 18.38 -55.59
N SER A 22 -0.20 19.53 -54.92
CA SER A 22 1.07 19.95 -54.35
C SER A 22 0.91 20.52 -52.95
N GLN A 23 1.98 20.37 -52.17
CA GLN A 23 2.07 20.94 -50.84
C GLN A 23 3.47 21.48 -50.58
N ALA A 24 3.52 22.76 -50.21
CA ALA A 24 4.74 23.41 -49.75
C ALA A 24 4.92 23.21 -48.23
N PHE A 25 6.13 22.89 -47.79
CA PHE A 25 6.48 22.80 -46.36
C PHE A 25 8.00 22.92 -46.13
N ALA A 26 8.38 23.23 -44.90
CA ALA A 26 9.78 23.20 -44.47
C ALA A 26 10.16 21.82 -43.92
N ILE A 27 11.35 21.31 -44.27
CA ILE A 27 11.90 20.06 -43.70
C ILE A 27 12.14 20.24 -42.18
N PRO A 28 11.53 19.42 -41.30
CA PRO A 28 11.79 19.47 -39.85
C PRO A 28 13.23 19.11 -39.47
N GLU A 29 13.67 19.51 -38.26
CA GLU A 29 15.05 19.30 -37.76
C GLU A 29 15.49 17.83 -37.77
N ASP A 30 14.56 16.91 -37.49
CA ASP A 30 14.86 15.49 -37.30
C ASP A 30 14.23 14.59 -38.37
N ALA A 31 13.86 15.12 -39.53
CA ALA A 31 13.17 14.35 -40.58
C ALA A 31 14.10 13.30 -41.23
N LEU A 32 13.71 12.03 -41.11
CA LEU A 32 14.41 10.90 -41.72
C LEU A 32 13.84 10.55 -43.08
N THR A 33 12.51 10.37 -43.17
CA THR A 33 11.85 10.00 -44.43
C THR A 33 10.52 10.70 -44.62
N LEU A 34 10.12 10.93 -45.87
CA LEU A 34 8.72 11.19 -46.24
C LEU A 34 8.10 9.89 -46.72
N GLN A 35 7.02 9.44 -46.10
CA GLN A 35 6.29 8.25 -46.49
C GLN A 35 5.00 8.64 -47.21
N PHE A 36 4.59 7.83 -48.19
CA PHE A 36 3.22 7.80 -48.69
C PHE A 36 2.84 6.40 -49.17
N THR A 37 1.55 6.13 -49.25
CA THR A 37 0.96 4.90 -49.78
C THR A 37 0.17 5.22 -51.03
N VAL A 38 0.50 4.57 -52.15
CA VAL A 38 -0.38 4.48 -53.32
C VAL A 38 -1.38 3.36 -53.01
N VAL A 39 -2.63 3.73 -52.70
CA VAL A 39 -3.69 2.81 -52.29
C VAL A 39 -4.32 2.11 -53.49
N GLU A 40 -4.54 2.88 -54.56
CA GLU A 40 -5.10 2.39 -55.82
C GLU A 40 -4.42 3.13 -56.98
N LEU A 41 -4.05 2.39 -58.03
CA LEU A 41 -3.47 2.96 -59.24
C LEU A 41 -4.07 2.30 -60.48
N THR A 42 -4.81 3.10 -61.25
CA THR A 42 -5.27 2.75 -62.59
C THR A 42 -4.68 3.74 -63.57
N LEU A 43 -3.95 3.26 -64.57
CA LEU A 43 -3.37 4.08 -65.63
C LEU A 43 -3.92 3.63 -66.99
N GLY A 44 -4.43 4.60 -67.73
CA GLY A 44 -5.09 4.47 -69.01
C GLY A 44 -4.11 4.39 -70.18
N ARG A 45 -4.64 3.90 -71.30
CA ARG A 45 -3.93 3.90 -72.57
C ARG A 45 -4.91 3.96 -73.73
N THR A 46 -4.84 5.02 -74.50
CA THR A 46 -5.51 5.11 -75.80
C THR A 46 -4.55 4.74 -76.94
N ALA A 47 -5.06 4.01 -77.94
CA ALA A 47 -4.28 3.72 -79.14
C ALA A 47 -3.77 5.02 -79.81
N ASP A 48 -2.53 5.01 -80.29
CA ASP A 48 -1.87 6.13 -80.96
C ASP A 48 -1.61 7.39 -80.09
N ARG A 49 -1.72 7.28 -78.77
CA ARG A 49 -1.29 8.30 -77.81
C ARG A 49 -0.23 7.75 -76.85
N PRO A 50 0.58 8.63 -76.21
CA PRO A 50 1.40 8.22 -75.09
C PRO A 50 0.53 7.53 -74.00
N PRO A 51 1.05 6.54 -73.27
CA PRO A 51 0.37 6.01 -72.10
C PRO A 51 0.34 7.04 -70.96
N ASP A 52 -0.62 6.88 -70.06
CA ASP A 52 -0.74 7.73 -68.88
C ASP A 52 0.34 7.36 -67.84
N VAL A 53 0.74 8.34 -67.05
CA VAL A 53 1.86 8.24 -66.11
C VAL A 53 1.51 8.90 -64.80
N PHE A 54 1.90 8.28 -63.70
CA PHE A 54 1.88 8.89 -62.37
C PHE A 54 3.30 9.30 -61.95
N GLU A 55 3.48 10.55 -61.55
CA GLU A 55 4.76 11.14 -61.18
C GLU A 55 4.73 11.73 -59.76
N VAL A 56 5.87 11.66 -59.08
CA VAL A 56 6.10 12.32 -57.79
C VAL A 56 7.39 13.12 -57.87
N ALA A 57 7.38 14.34 -57.36
CA ALA A 57 8.55 15.20 -57.29
C ALA A 57 8.66 15.89 -55.93
N LEU A 58 9.89 16.11 -55.47
CA LEU A 58 10.22 16.88 -54.28
C LEU A 58 11.22 17.94 -54.71
N LEU A 59 10.72 19.16 -54.88
CA LEU A 59 11.45 20.26 -55.48
C LEU A 59 11.81 21.30 -54.42
N ASP A 60 12.95 21.94 -54.58
CA ASP A 60 13.28 23.15 -53.82
C ASP A 60 12.26 24.25 -54.15
N HIS A 61 11.59 24.80 -53.14
CA HIS A 61 10.47 25.74 -53.33
C HIS A 61 10.88 27.01 -54.09
N ALA A 62 12.13 27.45 -53.94
CA ALA A 62 12.60 28.69 -54.55
C ALA A 62 13.09 28.51 -56.00
N THR A 63 13.73 27.37 -56.29
CA THR A 63 14.43 27.13 -57.55
C THR A 63 13.72 26.15 -58.48
N GLY A 64 12.81 25.31 -57.95
CA GLY A 64 12.15 24.24 -58.68
C GLY A 64 13.08 23.09 -59.06
N ILE A 65 14.27 23.00 -58.47
CA ILE A 65 15.25 21.94 -58.75
C ILE A 65 14.91 20.69 -57.91
N PRO A 66 14.97 19.47 -58.47
CA PRO A 66 14.79 18.23 -57.71
C PRO A 66 15.82 18.08 -56.60
N LEU A 67 15.36 17.91 -55.35
CA LEU A 67 16.23 17.79 -54.18
C LEU A 67 16.78 16.37 -53.98
N LEU A 68 16.05 15.35 -54.43
CA LEU A 68 16.45 13.94 -54.36
C LEU A 68 16.90 13.41 -55.74
N GLY A 69 17.15 14.31 -56.70
CA GLY A 69 17.49 13.96 -58.07
C GLY A 69 16.32 13.39 -58.89
N PRO A 70 16.46 13.34 -60.22
CA PRO A 70 15.45 12.79 -61.11
C PRO A 70 15.49 11.26 -61.17
N ALA A 71 14.40 10.66 -61.60
CA ALA A 71 14.24 9.22 -61.76
C ALA A 71 15.31 8.64 -62.71
N THR A 72 16.03 7.63 -62.24
CA THR A 72 17.14 7.03 -62.99
C THR A 72 16.61 6.29 -64.22
N GLY A 73 17.12 6.61 -65.41
CA GLY A 73 16.73 5.93 -66.66
C GLY A 73 15.74 6.71 -67.53
N LEU A 74 15.24 7.85 -67.04
CA LEU A 74 14.49 8.82 -67.82
C LEU A 74 15.37 10.05 -68.12
N ALA A 75 15.21 10.62 -69.31
CA ALA A 75 15.79 11.91 -69.67
C ALA A 75 14.72 12.99 -69.54
N ASP A 76 15.13 14.21 -69.20
CA ASP A 76 14.26 15.40 -69.16
C ASP A 76 13.05 15.27 -68.21
N THR A 77 13.25 14.72 -67.01
CA THR A 77 12.27 14.68 -65.92
C THR A 77 12.81 15.34 -64.65
N ASP A 78 11.93 15.94 -63.86
CA ASP A 78 12.13 16.43 -62.50
C ASP A 78 11.50 15.50 -61.45
N SER A 79 10.74 14.49 -61.89
CA SER A 79 10.15 13.48 -61.03
C SER A 79 11.23 12.59 -60.40
N LEU A 80 11.10 12.31 -59.11
CA LEU A 80 11.91 11.32 -58.40
C LEU A 80 11.27 9.92 -58.46
N LEU A 81 9.98 9.85 -58.79
CA LEU A 81 9.23 8.61 -59.03
C LEU A 81 8.36 8.78 -60.26
N ASN A 82 8.38 7.77 -61.13
CA ASN A 82 7.58 7.75 -62.35
C ASN A 82 7.05 6.32 -62.59
N VAL A 83 5.73 6.17 -62.56
CA VAL A 83 5.02 4.90 -62.75
C VAL A 83 4.36 4.89 -64.12
N GLN A 84 4.84 4.02 -65.00
CA GLN A 84 4.28 3.86 -66.35
C GLN A 84 3.06 2.94 -66.33
N GLN A 85 2.14 3.12 -67.28
CA GLN A 85 0.96 2.26 -67.47
C GLN A 85 1.27 0.74 -67.52
N THR A 86 2.47 0.38 -67.98
CA THR A 86 2.92 -1.02 -68.07
C THR A 86 3.28 -1.64 -66.71
N GLY A 87 3.31 -0.85 -65.63
CA GLY A 87 3.89 -1.21 -64.35
C GLY A 87 5.39 -1.00 -64.28
N GLN A 88 6.02 -0.47 -65.34
CA GLN A 88 7.45 -0.14 -65.30
C GLN A 88 7.68 1.06 -64.39
N LEU A 89 8.59 0.91 -63.44
CA LEU A 89 8.86 1.92 -62.42
C LEU A 89 10.22 2.55 -62.62
N TYR A 90 10.29 3.87 -62.69
CA TYR A 90 11.54 4.63 -62.67
C TYR A 90 11.61 5.47 -61.40
N PHE A 91 12.76 5.44 -60.72
CA PHE A 91 12.92 6.15 -59.45
C PHE A 91 14.35 6.63 -59.19
N ALA A 92 14.50 7.64 -58.33
CA ALA A 92 15.78 8.13 -57.84
C ALA A 92 16.36 7.20 -56.75
N PRO A 93 17.69 7.13 -56.55
CA PRO A 93 18.32 6.28 -55.53
C PRO A 93 17.78 6.45 -54.11
N GLU A 94 17.26 7.64 -53.79
CA GLU A 94 16.73 8.05 -52.50
C GLU A 94 15.28 7.59 -52.27
N VAL A 95 14.66 6.91 -53.25
CA VAL A 95 13.38 6.22 -53.07
C VAL A 95 13.62 4.84 -52.45
N LEU A 96 13.18 4.69 -51.21
CA LEU A 96 13.30 3.48 -50.42
C LEU A 96 12.05 2.59 -50.54
N ASN A 97 12.27 1.28 -50.52
CA ASN A 97 11.24 0.25 -50.72
C ASN A 97 10.40 0.43 -52.01
N PRO A 98 11.05 0.59 -53.19
CA PRO A 98 10.33 0.83 -54.43
C PRO A 98 9.53 -0.39 -54.93
N GLY A 99 9.59 -1.53 -54.26
CA GLY A 99 8.89 -2.76 -54.65
C GLY A 99 9.52 -3.56 -55.80
N VAL A 100 10.67 -3.09 -56.31
CA VAL A 100 11.48 -3.72 -57.36
C VAL A 100 12.98 -3.56 -57.07
N ASP A 101 13.82 -4.37 -57.72
CA ASP A 101 15.27 -4.39 -57.46
C ASP A 101 16.02 -3.22 -58.11
N ALA A 102 15.59 -2.76 -59.30
CA ALA A 102 16.22 -1.66 -60.01
C ALA A 102 15.23 -0.71 -60.70
N SER A 103 15.63 0.54 -60.87
CA SER A 103 14.89 1.50 -61.70
C SER A 103 14.82 1.01 -63.15
N GLY A 104 13.61 0.99 -63.71
CA GLY A 104 13.26 0.41 -65.00
C GLY A 104 12.67 -1.01 -64.92
N ASP A 105 12.60 -1.63 -63.74
CA ASP A 105 11.95 -2.93 -63.57
C ASP A 105 10.42 -2.83 -63.54
N LEU A 106 9.75 -3.97 -63.71
CA LEU A 106 8.29 -4.09 -63.65
C LEU A 106 7.83 -4.34 -62.20
N ALA A 107 7.05 -3.40 -61.66
CA ALA A 107 6.40 -3.50 -60.36
C ALA A 107 4.96 -4.03 -60.49
N SER A 108 4.49 -4.70 -59.44
CA SER A 108 3.04 -4.98 -59.29
C SER A 108 2.37 -3.73 -58.74
N ILE A 109 1.51 -3.09 -59.55
CA ILE A 109 0.78 -1.86 -59.19
C ILE A 109 -0.66 -2.11 -58.73
N LEU A 110 -1.02 -3.38 -58.50
CA LEU A 110 -2.39 -3.82 -58.22
C LEU A 110 -2.74 -3.88 -56.73
N GLU A 111 -1.75 -3.78 -55.85
CA GLU A 111 -1.93 -3.83 -54.39
C GLU A 111 -1.43 -2.52 -53.78
N PRO A 112 -1.97 -2.08 -52.62
CA PRO A 112 -1.48 -0.91 -51.92
C PRO A 112 0.03 -0.98 -51.69
N TRP A 113 0.72 0.07 -52.07
CA TRP A 113 2.18 0.12 -52.06
C TRP A 113 2.66 1.34 -51.30
N THR A 114 3.41 1.09 -50.22
CA THR A 114 4.01 2.14 -49.39
C THR A 114 5.48 2.28 -49.71
N LEU A 115 5.91 3.50 -49.98
CA LEU A 115 7.30 3.85 -50.25
C LEU A 115 7.74 5.03 -49.38
N ARG A 116 9.05 5.21 -49.28
CA ARG A 116 9.66 6.27 -48.48
C ARG A 116 10.69 7.03 -49.30
N LEU A 117 10.79 8.32 -49.05
CA LEU A 117 11.82 9.19 -49.61
C LEU A 117 12.84 9.46 -48.50
N ASP A 118 14.11 9.17 -48.72
CA ASP A 118 15.18 9.49 -47.77
C ASP A 118 15.40 11.01 -47.75
N LEU A 119 15.14 11.63 -46.60
CA LEU A 119 15.30 13.07 -46.40
C LEU A 119 16.60 13.42 -45.67
N THR A 120 17.38 12.45 -45.22
CA THR A 120 18.56 12.68 -44.36
C THR A 120 19.66 13.52 -45.05
N GLY A 121 19.64 13.58 -46.39
CA GLY A 121 20.53 14.43 -47.19
C GLY A 121 20.07 15.88 -47.35
N ILE A 122 18.85 16.24 -46.92
CA ILE A 122 18.28 17.59 -47.06
C ILE A 122 18.39 18.32 -45.72
N ALA A 123 18.86 19.57 -45.74
CA ALA A 123 19.01 20.36 -44.52
C ALA A 123 17.64 20.73 -43.91
N ALA A 124 17.55 20.67 -42.58
CA ALA A 124 16.41 21.20 -41.84
C ALA A 124 16.12 22.67 -42.19
N GLY A 125 14.84 23.02 -42.26
CA GLY A 125 14.35 24.34 -42.67
C GLY A 125 14.40 24.60 -44.17
N THR A 126 14.85 23.64 -44.99
CA THR A 126 14.71 23.75 -46.46
C THR A 126 13.23 23.78 -46.82
N GLU A 127 12.78 24.81 -47.51
CA GLU A 127 11.41 24.91 -48.04
C GLU A 127 11.30 24.08 -49.32
N VAL A 128 10.35 23.16 -49.36
CA VAL A 128 10.16 22.21 -50.46
C VAL A 128 8.73 22.21 -50.94
N ASP A 129 8.54 21.88 -52.21
CA ASP A 129 7.24 21.56 -52.80
C ASP A 129 7.19 20.06 -53.14
N LEU A 130 6.27 19.33 -52.51
CA LEU A 130 5.93 17.95 -52.89
C LEU A 130 4.83 17.98 -53.94
N TYR A 131 5.04 17.30 -55.06
CA TYR A 131 4.07 17.14 -56.15
C TYR A 131 3.68 15.68 -56.31
N PHE A 132 2.38 15.47 -56.53
CA PHE A 132 1.81 14.23 -57.05
C PHE A 132 1.05 14.58 -58.32
N ASP A 133 1.46 14.00 -59.45
CA ASP A 133 0.96 14.38 -60.75
C ASP A 133 0.49 13.16 -61.54
N LEU A 134 -0.72 13.24 -62.09
CA LEU A 134 -1.29 12.28 -63.02
C LEU A 134 -1.34 12.91 -64.41
N LEU A 135 -0.48 12.40 -65.29
CA LEU A 135 -0.33 12.86 -66.67
C LEU A 135 -1.18 11.98 -67.59
N GLY A 136 -2.23 12.58 -68.15
CA GLY A 136 -3.21 11.87 -68.97
C GLY A 136 -3.14 12.21 -70.45
N PHE A 137 -3.09 11.16 -71.27
CA PHE A 137 -2.88 11.19 -72.71
C PHE A 137 -3.92 10.33 -73.43
N GLY A 138 -5.21 10.56 -73.19
CA GLY A 138 -6.17 9.61 -73.74
C GLY A 138 -7.62 9.89 -73.44
N ASP A 139 -8.34 8.77 -73.34
CA ASP A 139 -9.58 8.63 -72.61
C ASP A 139 -9.32 9.00 -71.13
N SER A 140 -10.35 9.46 -70.41
CA SER A 140 -10.21 9.86 -69.01
C SER A 140 -10.51 8.67 -68.08
N ASP A 141 -9.63 7.68 -68.08
CA ASP A 141 -9.77 6.43 -67.33
C ASP A 141 -8.68 6.17 -66.30
N SER A 142 -7.70 7.09 -66.14
CA SER A 142 -6.72 7.01 -65.05
C SER A 142 -7.20 7.58 -63.73
N ARG A 143 -6.77 6.94 -62.65
CA ARG A 143 -7.02 7.33 -61.26
C ARG A 143 -5.88 6.89 -60.35
N VAL A 144 -5.50 7.77 -59.42
CA VAL A 144 -4.58 7.46 -58.31
C VAL A 144 -5.26 7.82 -56.99
N LEU A 145 -5.21 6.91 -56.03
CA LEU A 145 -5.58 7.16 -54.64
C LEU A 145 -4.32 7.09 -53.76
N ILE A 146 -4.07 8.13 -52.97
CA ILE A 146 -2.87 8.31 -52.16
C ILE A 146 -3.29 8.54 -50.71
N ASP A 147 -2.59 7.90 -49.78
CA ASP A 147 -2.82 8.02 -48.34
C ASP A 147 -1.48 8.01 -47.59
N ASN A 148 -1.52 8.20 -46.27
CA ASN A 148 -0.37 8.11 -45.37
C ASN A 148 0.82 9.00 -45.77
N VAL A 149 0.54 10.20 -46.31
CA VAL A 149 1.57 11.20 -46.58
C VAL A 149 2.06 11.80 -45.26
N ILE A 150 3.15 11.26 -44.71
CA ILE A 150 3.68 11.64 -43.39
C ILE A 150 5.19 11.85 -43.42
N LEU A 151 5.67 12.77 -42.59
CA LEU A 151 7.09 12.90 -42.26
C LEU A 151 7.40 11.97 -41.08
N VAL A 152 8.43 11.14 -41.23
CA VAL A 152 8.95 10.26 -40.18
C VAL A 152 10.24 10.90 -39.67
N THR A 153 10.28 11.24 -38.38
CA THR A 153 11.44 11.86 -37.72
C THR A 153 12.18 10.86 -36.83
N GLU A 154 13.36 11.21 -36.30
CA GLU A 154 14.02 10.43 -35.23
C GLU A 154 13.18 10.36 -33.94
N GLY A 155 12.22 11.28 -33.74
CA GLY A 155 11.30 11.33 -32.60
C GLY A 155 9.92 10.74 -32.90
N GLY A 156 9.85 9.43 -33.14
CA GLY A 156 8.57 8.72 -33.00
C GLY A 156 8.10 8.72 -31.54
N ASN A 157 6.84 8.36 -31.29
CA ASN A 157 6.37 8.14 -29.91
C ASN A 157 7.14 6.96 -29.28
N HIS A 158 7.72 7.16 -28.11
CA HIS A 158 8.43 6.17 -27.29
C HIS A 158 7.54 5.76 -26.11
N PRO A 159 7.64 4.52 -25.60
CA PRO A 159 6.93 4.14 -24.40
C PRO A 159 7.54 4.84 -23.16
N PRO A 160 6.78 4.98 -22.07
CA PRO A 160 7.31 5.40 -20.80
C PRO A 160 8.48 4.51 -20.36
N THR A 161 9.49 5.11 -19.74
CA THR A 161 10.75 4.41 -19.40
C THR A 161 10.88 4.07 -17.93
N ALA A 162 10.14 4.76 -17.06
CA ALA A 162 10.09 4.47 -15.63
C ALA A 162 8.75 4.92 -15.03
N MET A 163 8.32 4.23 -13.97
CA MET A 163 7.22 4.66 -13.10
C MET A 163 7.74 4.87 -11.68
N ALA A 164 7.08 5.76 -10.95
CA ALA A 164 7.34 5.95 -9.53
C ALA A 164 6.03 6.17 -8.77
N LEU A 165 5.99 5.62 -7.56
CA LEU A 165 4.95 5.83 -6.55
C LEU A 165 5.63 6.45 -5.33
N ASP A 166 5.15 7.60 -4.88
CA ASP A 166 5.79 8.38 -3.81
C ASP A 166 5.60 7.79 -2.39
N ASN A 167 4.62 6.91 -2.20
CA ASN A 167 4.40 6.14 -0.98
C ASN A 167 3.81 4.76 -1.29
N ALA A 168 4.32 3.71 -0.64
CA ALA A 168 3.96 2.32 -0.91
C ALA A 168 3.53 1.56 0.36
N SER A 169 2.99 2.26 1.35
CA SER A 169 2.29 1.64 2.48
C SER A 169 0.97 2.35 2.79
N VAL A 170 0.08 1.66 3.48
CA VAL A 170 -1.20 2.19 3.93
C VAL A 170 -1.63 1.49 5.20
N ASP A 171 -2.11 2.24 6.18
CA ASP A 171 -2.76 1.70 7.37
C ASP A 171 -3.98 0.86 6.96
N GLU A 172 -4.15 -0.29 7.58
CA GLU A 172 -5.32 -1.14 7.38
C GLU A 172 -6.62 -0.50 7.85
N ASN A 173 -7.76 -1.14 7.53
CA ASN A 173 -9.10 -0.75 7.98
C ASN A 173 -9.57 0.66 7.56
N LEU A 174 -8.74 1.40 6.81
CA LEU A 174 -9.07 2.70 6.23
C LEU A 174 -9.82 2.54 4.90
N VAL A 175 -11.11 2.85 4.93
CA VAL A 175 -11.97 2.77 3.74
C VAL A 175 -11.58 3.83 2.70
N GLY A 176 -11.32 3.40 1.47
CA GLY A 176 -11.00 4.29 0.34
C GLY A 176 -9.66 5.02 0.50
N ALA A 177 -8.74 4.45 1.28
CA ALA A 177 -7.47 5.05 1.63
C ALA A 177 -6.63 5.43 0.40
N VAL A 178 -5.94 6.56 0.51
CA VAL A 178 -4.98 7.05 -0.47
C VAL A 178 -3.62 6.46 -0.16
N ILE A 179 -2.99 5.83 -1.15
CA ILE A 179 -1.67 5.23 -1.00
C ILE A 179 -0.60 6.24 -1.41
N GLY A 180 -0.69 6.82 -2.60
CA GLY A 180 0.33 7.76 -3.08
C GLY A 180 0.04 8.30 -4.47
N ASN A 181 0.89 9.21 -4.96
CA ASN A 181 0.84 9.74 -6.31
C ASN A 181 1.73 8.93 -7.24
N LEU A 182 1.18 8.59 -8.40
CA LEU A 182 1.89 7.97 -9.50
C LEU A 182 2.50 9.03 -10.41
N SER A 183 3.70 8.74 -10.91
CA SER A 183 4.35 9.50 -11.96
C SER A 183 5.03 8.56 -12.94
N ALA A 184 5.15 9.00 -14.19
CA ALA A 184 5.87 8.27 -15.24
C ALA A 184 6.89 9.21 -15.89
N THR A 185 8.04 8.67 -16.29
CA THR A 185 9.08 9.38 -17.02
C THR A 185 9.09 8.92 -18.46
N ASP A 186 8.97 9.86 -19.39
CA ASP A 186 8.92 9.60 -20.82
C ASP A 186 9.97 10.44 -21.58
N PRO A 187 10.67 9.86 -22.58
CA PRO A 187 11.56 10.60 -23.47
C PRO A 187 10.86 11.72 -24.26
N ASP A 188 9.56 11.59 -24.52
CA ASP A 188 8.78 12.51 -25.34
C ASP A 188 8.31 13.72 -24.51
N VAL A 189 8.88 14.89 -24.81
CA VAL A 189 8.68 16.10 -24.00
C VAL A 189 7.22 16.59 -24.07
N GLY A 190 6.58 16.67 -22.90
CA GLY A 190 5.22 17.22 -22.76
C GLY A 190 4.12 16.16 -22.83
N ASP A 191 4.48 14.88 -22.89
CA ASP A 191 3.50 13.79 -22.87
C ASP A 191 2.77 13.65 -21.51
N SER A 192 1.56 13.09 -21.55
CA SER A 192 0.73 12.80 -20.40
C SER A 192 0.41 11.32 -20.33
N HIS A 193 0.24 10.80 -19.11
CA HIS A 193 0.10 9.37 -18.88
C HIS A 193 -1.25 9.04 -18.23
N GLY A 194 -1.93 8.03 -18.77
CA GLY A 194 -3.03 7.34 -18.11
C GLY A 194 -2.51 6.14 -17.32
N PHE A 195 -3.10 5.85 -16.16
CA PHE A 195 -2.70 4.72 -15.32
C PHE A 195 -3.86 3.73 -15.14
N THR A 196 -3.55 2.44 -15.17
CA THR A 196 -4.48 1.35 -14.86
C THR A 196 -3.83 0.37 -13.90
N VAL A 197 -4.64 -0.37 -13.14
CA VAL A 197 -4.19 -1.26 -12.05
C VAL A 197 -4.74 -2.68 -12.25
N SER A 198 -4.01 -3.69 -11.78
CA SER A 198 -4.41 -5.11 -11.91
C SER A 198 -5.42 -5.61 -10.89
N ASP A 199 -5.51 -4.94 -9.73
CA ASP A 199 -6.42 -5.32 -8.65
C ASP A 199 -7.63 -4.36 -8.64
N ALA A 200 -8.83 -4.94 -8.67
CA ALA A 200 -10.08 -4.21 -8.75
C ALA A 200 -10.40 -3.39 -7.49
N ARG A 201 -9.79 -3.71 -6.34
CA ARG A 201 -9.90 -2.94 -5.09
C ARG A 201 -9.27 -1.55 -5.21
N PHE A 202 -8.34 -1.38 -6.13
CA PHE A 202 -7.60 -0.14 -6.34
C PHE A 202 -8.16 0.66 -7.52
N GLU A 203 -7.90 1.96 -7.50
CA GLU A 203 -8.14 2.85 -8.63
C GLU A 203 -7.14 4.02 -8.65
N VAL A 204 -7.01 4.66 -9.80
CA VAL A 204 -6.21 5.88 -9.95
C VAL A 204 -7.13 7.05 -10.26
N VAL A 205 -7.17 8.04 -9.39
CA VAL A 205 -7.99 9.26 -9.54
C VAL A 205 -7.09 10.46 -9.51
N ALA A 206 -7.08 11.27 -10.58
CA ALA A 206 -6.24 12.46 -10.70
C ALA A 206 -4.74 12.20 -10.44
N GLY A 207 -4.23 11.03 -10.87
CA GLY A 207 -2.83 10.62 -10.67
C GLY A 207 -2.54 9.97 -9.32
N GLN A 208 -3.52 9.89 -8.42
CA GLN A 208 -3.38 9.29 -7.10
C GLN A 208 -3.86 7.85 -7.09
N LEU A 209 -2.99 6.92 -6.70
CA LEU A 209 -3.35 5.55 -6.39
C LEU A 209 -4.08 5.51 -5.04
N LYS A 210 -5.30 4.98 -5.04
CA LYS A 210 -6.13 4.81 -3.84
C LYS A 210 -6.93 3.51 -3.89
N LEU A 211 -7.46 3.08 -2.74
CA LEU A 211 -8.52 2.09 -2.67
C LEU A 211 -9.85 2.70 -3.17
N ARG A 212 -10.69 1.87 -3.78
CA ARG A 212 -12.05 2.27 -4.15
C ARG A 212 -12.87 2.59 -2.91
N ASP A 213 -13.88 3.44 -3.10
CA ASP A 213 -14.83 3.74 -2.03
C ASP A 213 -15.54 2.47 -1.56
N GLY A 214 -15.47 2.20 -0.26
CA GLY A 214 -16.03 0.99 0.36
C GLY A 214 -15.05 -0.17 0.51
N GLU A 215 -13.86 -0.09 -0.08
CA GLU A 215 -12.79 -1.08 0.09
C GLU A 215 -11.82 -0.66 1.20
N SER A 216 -11.36 -1.63 1.99
CA SER A 216 -10.27 -1.50 2.96
C SER A 216 -9.38 -2.75 2.87
N LEU A 217 -8.18 -2.65 3.43
CA LEU A 217 -7.27 -3.79 3.62
C LEU A 217 -7.30 -4.23 5.09
N ASP A 218 -6.82 -5.44 5.33
CA ASP A 218 -6.79 -6.12 6.63
C ASP A 218 -5.41 -6.81 6.70
N HIS A 219 -4.59 -6.41 7.66
CA HIS A 219 -3.20 -6.84 7.80
C HIS A 219 -3.13 -8.33 8.14
N GLU A 220 -3.98 -8.81 9.05
CA GLU A 220 -4.04 -10.21 9.49
C GLU A 220 -4.37 -11.14 8.33
N THR A 221 -5.19 -10.66 7.39
CA THR A 221 -5.56 -11.42 6.20
C THR A 221 -4.51 -11.30 5.08
N GLU A 222 -4.03 -10.08 4.80
CA GLU A 222 -3.12 -9.79 3.68
C GLU A 222 -2.17 -8.62 4.03
N PRO A 223 -0.99 -8.90 4.62
CA PRO A 223 -0.08 -7.86 5.12
C PRO A 223 0.64 -7.07 4.00
N SER A 224 0.51 -7.52 2.75
CA SER A 224 1.05 -6.80 1.59
C SER A 224 0.32 -7.18 0.31
N VAL A 225 0.08 -6.20 -0.56
CA VAL A 225 -0.53 -6.40 -1.87
C VAL A 225 0.50 -6.17 -2.98
N SER A 226 0.67 -7.16 -3.86
CA SER A 226 1.46 -7.02 -5.08
C SER A 226 0.57 -6.48 -6.21
N LEU A 227 0.80 -5.23 -6.63
CA LEU A 227 -0.04 -4.52 -7.58
C LEU A 227 0.71 -4.20 -8.88
N ASP A 228 0.25 -4.72 -10.00
CA ASP A 228 0.74 -4.29 -11.32
C ASP A 228 0.03 -3.00 -11.73
N VAL A 229 0.82 -1.97 -12.05
CA VAL A 229 0.35 -0.70 -12.58
C VAL A 229 0.87 -0.55 -14.00
N THR A 230 -0.02 -0.18 -14.93
CA THR A 230 0.33 0.08 -16.34
C THR A 230 0.12 1.57 -16.62
N ALA A 231 1.20 2.25 -17.02
CA ALA A 231 1.16 3.60 -17.56
C ALA A 231 1.08 3.52 -19.09
N THR A 232 0.20 4.33 -19.68
CA THR A 232 0.01 4.43 -21.14
C THR A 232 0.11 5.89 -21.54
N ASP A 233 0.93 6.17 -22.55
CA ASP A 233 1.11 7.51 -23.11
C ASP A 233 -0.05 7.90 -24.06
N GLN A 234 -0.01 9.12 -24.62
CA GLN A 234 -1.04 9.54 -25.58
C GLN A 234 -0.97 8.80 -26.93
N GLY A 235 0.20 8.28 -27.31
CA GLY A 235 0.43 7.48 -28.50
C GLY A 235 -0.05 6.02 -28.39
N GLY A 236 -0.43 5.58 -27.19
CA GLY A 236 -0.89 4.22 -26.88
C GLY A 236 0.20 3.22 -26.54
N LEU A 237 1.48 3.64 -26.39
CA LEU A 237 2.53 2.75 -25.89
C LEU A 237 2.52 2.75 -24.35
N SER A 238 3.05 1.68 -23.75
CA SER A 238 2.85 1.44 -22.32
C SER A 238 4.04 0.80 -21.63
N LEU A 239 4.17 1.12 -20.34
CA LEU A 239 5.06 0.47 -19.38
C LEU A 239 4.24 -0.16 -18.26
N ARG A 240 4.58 -1.38 -17.86
CA ARG A 240 4.02 -2.03 -16.67
C ARG A 240 5.11 -2.24 -15.63
N GLU A 241 4.81 -1.85 -14.40
CA GLU A 241 5.65 -2.11 -13.23
C GLU A 241 4.81 -2.69 -12.09
N THR A 242 5.46 -3.42 -11.18
CA THR A 242 4.82 -4.00 -10.00
C THR A 242 5.26 -3.21 -8.77
N PHE A 243 4.29 -2.72 -7.99
CA PHE A 243 4.51 -2.11 -6.68
C PHE A 243 4.06 -3.08 -5.59
N ILE A 244 4.85 -3.17 -4.51
CA ILE A 244 4.44 -3.89 -3.31
C ILE A 244 3.90 -2.85 -2.33
N ILE A 245 2.61 -2.90 -2.06
CA ILE A 245 1.95 -2.04 -1.09
C ILE A 245 1.96 -2.75 0.25
N ALA A 246 2.70 -2.22 1.23
CA ALA A 246 2.64 -2.72 2.60
C ALA A 246 1.31 -2.31 3.24
N VAL A 247 0.68 -3.23 3.95
CA VAL A 247 -0.48 -2.95 4.80
C VAL A 247 0.07 -2.83 6.21
N ASP A 248 0.01 -1.63 6.77
CA ASP A 248 0.53 -1.37 8.11
C ASP A 248 -0.50 -1.87 9.13
N ASP A 249 -0.03 -2.65 10.11
CA ASP A 249 -0.79 -3.23 11.23
C ASP A 249 -1.24 -2.12 12.19
N VAL A 250 -2.54 -2.01 12.43
CA VAL A 250 -3.13 -1.02 13.35
C VAL A 250 -3.94 -1.71 14.44
N ASP A 251 -3.28 -1.99 15.57
CA ASP A 251 -3.87 -2.61 16.77
C ASP A 251 -5.36 -2.26 17.04
N GLU A 252 -6.25 -3.18 16.70
CA GLU A 252 -7.71 -3.02 16.85
C GLU A 252 -8.21 -3.31 18.26
N GLU A 253 -7.41 -4.00 19.08
CA GLU A 253 -7.83 -4.47 20.40
C GLU A 253 -7.72 -3.38 21.48
N GLY A 254 -7.18 -2.21 21.12
CA GLY A 254 -7.05 -1.07 22.00
C GLY A 254 -6.05 -1.29 23.15
N PRO A 255 -5.94 -0.31 24.06
CA PRO A 255 -4.95 -0.37 25.13
C PRO A 255 -5.19 -1.56 26.07
N LEU A 256 -4.10 -2.24 26.47
CA LEU A 256 -4.14 -3.21 27.55
C LEU A 256 -4.43 -2.48 28.86
N SER A 257 -5.40 -2.99 29.61
CA SER A 257 -5.83 -2.43 30.90
C SER A 257 -6.18 -3.54 31.89
N VAL A 258 -6.13 -3.20 33.17
CA VAL A 258 -6.59 -4.08 34.26
C VAL A 258 -8.09 -3.87 34.43
N GLU A 259 -8.89 -4.91 34.19
CA GLU A 259 -10.34 -4.90 34.43
C GLU A 259 -10.64 -4.98 35.92
N GLU A 260 -9.93 -5.86 36.63
CA GLU A 260 -10.19 -6.11 38.05
C GLU A 260 -8.95 -6.63 38.78
N VAL A 261 -8.84 -6.30 40.08
CA VAL A 261 -7.95 -6.99 41.03
C VAL A 261 -8.81 -7.55 42.15
N VAL A 262 -8.86 -8.88 42.22
CA VAL A 262 -9.68 -9.64 43.18
C VAL A 262 -8.77 -10.20 44.27
N VAL A 263 -9.19 -10.05 45.53
CA VAL A 263 -8.52 -10.65 46.70
C VAL A 263 -9.29 -11.91 47.09
N ASN A 264 -8.59 -13.06 47.22
CA ASN A 264 -9.19 -14.35 47.62
C ASN A 264 -10.50 -14.68 46.89
N ASP A 265 -10.50 -14.60 45.56
CA ASP A 265 -11.68 -14.92 44.74
C ASP A 265 -12.97 -14.16 45.15
N GLY A 266 -12.81 -12.98 45.76
CA GLY A 266 -13.90 -12.07 46.11
C GLY A 266 -14.41 -12.24 47.54
N ASP A 267 -13.78 -13.08 48.37
CA ASP A 267 -14.11 -13.17 49.79
C ASP A 267 -13.97 -11.79 50.45
N VAL A 268 -14.84 -11.47 51.40
CA VAL A 268 -14.85 -10.19 52.12
C VAL A 268 -13.85 -10.19 53.28
N GLN A 269 -13.51 -11.35 53.84
CA GLN A 269 -12.57 -11.40 54.97
C GLN A 269 -11.17 -10.94 54.56
N ARG A 270 -10.46 -10.30 55.50
CA ARG A 270 -9.07 -9.84 55.33
C ARG A 270 -8.16 -10.36 56.45
N SER A 271 -8.58 -11.43 57.14
CA SER A 271 -7.83 -12.13 58.17
C SER A 271 -6.65 -12.92 57.58
N ASN A 272 -6.91 -13.63 56.47
CA ASN A 272 -5.96 -14.47 55.77
C ASN A 272 -6.09 -14.26 54.25
N ILE A 273 -5.01 -13.90 53.56
CA ILE A 273 -5.03 -13.66 52.11
C ILE A 273 -4.11 -14.66 51.42
N GLU A 274 -4.73 -15.58 50.68
CA GLU A 274 -4.06 -16.65 49.95
C GLU A 274 -3.68 -16.20 48.54
N THR A 275 -4.55 -15.43 47.88
CA THR A 275 -4.37 -15.08 46.46
C THR A 275 -4.75 -13.64 46.13
N LEU A 276 -4.06 -13.10 45.12
CA LEU A 276 -4.56 -11.99 44.30
C LEU A 276 -4.75 -12.49 42.87
N THR A 277 -5.88 -12.16 42.27
CA THR A 277 -6.15 -12.40 40.86
C THR A 277 -6.25 -11.05 40.16
N VAL A 278 -5.40 -10.82 39.16
CA VAL A 278 -5.45 -9.65 38.28
C VAL A 278 -6.01 -10.07 36.95
N ARG A 279 -7.09 -9.44 36.51
CA ARG A 279 -7.73 -9.72 35.22
C ARG A 279 -7.46 -8.57 34.24
N PHE A 280 -7.01 -8.91 33.05
CA PHE A 280 -6.77 -7.97 31.95
C PHE A 280 -7.89 -8.06 30.90
N ASN A 281 -8.02 -7.02 30.07
CA ASN A 281 -9.02 -6.98 29.00
C ASN A 281 -8.61 -7.79 27.75
N ARG A 282 -7.33 -8.15 27.63
CA ARG A 282 -6.74 -8.94 26.54
C ARG A 282 -5.44 -9.62 27.01
N ASP A 283 -4.83 -10.42 26.15
CA ASP A 283 -3.59 -11.13 26.48
C ASP A 283 -2.41 -10.16 26.73
N ALA A 284 -1.47 -10.57 27.56
CA ALA A 284 -0.30 -9.79 27.96
C ALA A 284 0.97 -10.67 27.96
N ASN A 285 2.14 -10.05 27.95
CA ASN A 285 3.44 -10.75 27.95
C ASN A 285 3.78 -11.46 29.29
N LEU A 286 2.82 -11.68 30.18
CA LEU A 286 3.03 -12.19 31.53
C LEU A 286 3.52 -13.64 31.56
N GLY A 287 3.03 -14.50 30.65
CA GLY A 287 3.54 -15.87 30.51
C GLY A 287 5.03 -15.90 30.20
N GLN A 288 5.48 -15.04 29.28
CA GLN A 288 6.89 -14.91 28.93
C GLN A 288 7.73 -14.40 30.11
N LEU A 289 7.26 -13.36 30.81
CA LEU A 289 7.94 -12.82 31.99
C LEU A 289 8.09 -13.86 33.11
N ILE A 290 7.10 -14.76 33.27
CA ILE A 290 7.18 -15.88 34.23
C ILE A 290 8.22 -16.90 33.77
N ASP A 291 8.19 -17.32 32.51
CA ASP A 291 9.13 -18.28 31.95
C ASP A 291 10.59 -17.79 32.00
N ASP A 292 10.79 -16.49 31.74
CA ASP A 292 12.09 -15.82 31.82
C ASP A 292 12.51 -15.50 33.27
N GLY A 293 11.60 -15.63 34.23
CA GLY A 293 11.83 -15.34 35.65
C GLY A 293 11.92 -13.85 36.00
N THR A 294 11.57 -12.96 35.07
CA THR A 294 11.61 -11.49 35.20
C THR A 294 10.29 -10.89 35.68
N ILE A 295 9.24 -11.69 35.85
CA ILE A 295 7.92 -11.24 36.35
C ILE A 295 7.98 -10.43 37.66
N VAL A 296 9.01 -10.65 38.49
CA VAL A 296 9.22 -9.93 39.75
C VAL A 296 9.62 -8.47 39.57
N ASP A 297 10.13 -8.10 38.39
CA ASP A 297 10.42 -6.71 38.03
C ASP A 297 9.12 -6.01 37.63
N ALA A 298 8.25 -6.73 36.89
CA ALA A 298 6.95 -6.26 36.42
C ALA A 298 5.86 -6.18 37.51
N VAL A 299 5.85 -7.11 38.46
CA VAL A 299 4.79 -7.24 39.47
C VAL A 299 5.37 -7.13 40.87
N GLN A 300 5.10 -5.99 41.51
CA GLN A 300 5.67 -5.64 42.79
C GLN A 300 4.60 -5.53 43.86
N LEU A 301 4.90 -6.05 45.05
CA LEU A 301 4.02 -5.92 46.21
C LEU A 301 4.73 -5.12 47.30
N SER A 302 4.17 -3.96 47.64
CA SER A 302 4.73 -3.05 48.64
C SER A 302 3.75 -2.86 49.80
N GLY A 303 4.24 -2.70 51.04
CA GLY A 303 3.38 -2.54 52.20
C GLY A 303 4.05 -2.79 53.54
N GLY A 304 3.25 -3.22 54.52
CA GLY A 304 3.62 -3.30 55.95
C GLY A 304 4.92 -4.05 56.25
N SER A 305 5.24 -5.07 55.46
CA SER A 305 6.51 -5.81 55.48
C SER A 305 6.90 -6.19 54.06
N ALA A 306 8.21 -6.36 53.80
CA ALA A 306 8.68 -6.90 52.53
C ALA A 306 8.17 -8.34 52.34
N ILE A 307 7.65 -8.62 51.17
CA ILE A 307 7.16 -9.95 50.79
C ILE A 307 8.10 -10.44 49.70
N PRO A 308 8.86 -11.52 49.94
CA PRO A 308 9.69 -12.10 48.91
C PRO A 308 8.78 -12.78 47.88
N LEU A 309 8.44 -12.04 46.83
CA LEU A 309 7.91 -12.64 45.61
C LEU A 309 9.08 -13.15 44.78
N ASP A 310 8.96 -14.38 44.32
CA ASP A 310 9.81 -14.96 43.28
C ASP A 310 8.90 -15.45 42.14
N ALA A 311 9.49 -15.79 40.99
CA ALA A 311 8.73 -16.20 39.82
C ALA A 311 7.80 -17.41 40.05
N THR A 312 8.07 -18.24 41.07
CA THR A 312 7.24 -19.43 41.38
C THR A 312 5.90 -19.08 42.06
N ARG A 313 5.74 -17.82 42.49
CA ARG A 313 4.50 -17.28 43.08
C ARG A 313 3.45 -16.87 42.05
N PHE A 314 3.77 -16.94 40.76
CA PHE A 314 2.92 -16.45 39.69
C PHE A 314 2.44 -17.57 38.76
N ARG A 315 1.19 -17.50 38.33
CA ARG A 315 0.64 -18.28 37.22
C ARG A 315 -0.20 -17.37 36.35
N TYR A 316 -0.09 -17.52 35.05
CA TYR A 316 -0.85 -16.76 34.08
C TYR A 316 -1.65 -17.70 33.18
N ASP A 317 -2.93 -17.39 32.99
CA ASP A 317 -3.81 -18.09 32.04
C ASP A 317 -4.14 -17.16 30.87
N ALA A 318 -3.53 -17.42 29.71
CA ALA A 318 -3.73 -16.63 28.49
C ALA A 318 -5.13 -16.81 27.87
N ALA A 319 -5.92 -17.80 28.31
CA ALA A 319 -7.30 -17.97 27.83
C ALA A 319 -8.31 -17.15 28.63
N THR A 320 -8.02 -16.86 29.90
CA THR A 320 -8.86 -16.01 30.77
C THR A 320 -8.28 -14.63 31.02
N PHE A 321 -7.03 -14.37 30.59
CA PHE A 321 -6.26 -13.15 30.84
C PHE A 321 -6.10 -12.86 32.33
N GLU A 322 -5.90 -13.91 33.12
CA GLU A 322 -5.80 -13.82 34.58
C GLU A 322 -4.40 -14.16 35.06
N LEU A 323 -3.81 -13.23 35.83
CA LEU A 323 -2.59 -13.45 36.60
C LEU A 323 -2.96 -13.77 38.05
N LEU A 324 -2.60 -14.96 38.50
CA LEU A 324 -2.74 -15.40 39.87
C LEU A 324 -1.40 -15.21 40.61
N ILE A 325 -1.46 -14.51 41.75
CA ILE A 325 -0.33 -14.26 42.65
C ILE A 325 -0.61 -15.02 43.96
N ASP A 326 0.25 -15.98 44.27
CA ASP A 326 0.18 -16.77 45.50
C ASP A 326 0.86 -16.04 46.66
N LEU A 327 0.11 -15.87 47.75
CA LEU A 327 0.52 -15.19 48.97
C LEU A 327 0.53 -16.13 50.18
N THR A 328 0.55 -17.44 49.95
CA THR A 328 0.67 -18.44 51.01
C THR A 328 2.13 -18.74 51.36
N ASP A 329 2.40 -19.41 52.48
CA ASP A 329 3.76 -19.67 52.94
C ASP A 329 4.61 -20.49 51.95
N ASP A 330 4.01 -21.45 51.25
CA ASP A 330 4.70 -22.42 50.38
C ASP A 330 4.44 -22.23 48.89
N GLY A 331 3.69 -21.19 48.52
CA GLY A 331 3.35 -20.90 47.13
C GLY A 331 2.20 -21.80 46.72
N PHE A 332 2.22 -22.27 45.49
CA PHE A 332 1.22 -23.25 45.04
C PHE A 332 1.44 -24.67 45.63
N GLY A 333 2.00 -24.78 46.85
CA GLY A 333 2.34 -26.00 47.58
C GLY A 333 1.21 -26.57 48.45
N GLY A 334 0.14 -25.80 48.66
CA GLY A 334 -1.09 -26.23 49.33
C GLY A 334 -1.25 -25.75 50.77
N SER A 335 -0.35 -24.92 51.29
CA SER A 335 -0.61 -24.14 52.50
C SER A 335 -1.79 -23.19 52.26
N GLN A 336 -2.55 -22.92 53.32
CA GLN A 336 -3.57 -21.87 53.34
C GLN A 336 -3.15 -20.69 54.21
N SER A 337 -1.99 -20.76 54.86
CA SER A 337 -1.48 -19.66 55.69
C SER A 337 -0.81 -18.60 54.84
N THR A 338 -1.21 -17.34 55.03
CA THR A 338 -0.65 -16.18 54.32
C THR A 338 0.73 -15.75 54.84
N VAL A 339 1.64 -15.37 53.92
CA VAL A 339 2.91 -14.71 54.26
C VAL A 339 2.71 -13.25 54.69
N LEU A 340 1.52 -12.68 54.48
CA LEU A 340 1.26 -11.28 54.76
C LEU A 340 1.16 -11.02 56.25
N ALA A 341 1.96 -10.07 56.76
CA ALA A 341 1.73 -9.48 58.07
C ALA A 341 0.49 -8.58 58.07
N ALA A 342 0.05 -8.13 59.26
CA ALA A 342 -1.01 -7.13 59.33
C ALA A 342 -0.53 -5.80 58.73
N GLY A 343 -1.28 -5.24 57.78
CA GLY A 343 -0.87 -4.04 57.08
C GLY A 343 -1.76 -3.66 55.89
N ARG A 344 -1.48 -2.48 55.34
CA ARG A 344 -2.01 -2.04 54.03
C ARG A 344 -0.95 -2.32 52.97
N TYR A 345 -1.39 -2.81 51.83
CA TYR A 345 -0.55 -3.27 50.73
C TYR A 345 -0.95 -2.60 49.42
N ARG A 346 0.01 -2.49 48.52
CA ARG A 346 -0.17 -2.01 47.15
C ARG A 346 0.47 -3.02 46.20
N LEU A 347 -0.36 -3.59 45.34
CA LEU A 347 0.07 -4.26 44.13
C LEU A 347 0.43 -3.18 43.11
N GLY A 348 1.65 -3.20 42.58
CA GLY A 348 2.12 -2.35 41.50
C GLY A 348 2.45 -3.20 40.27
N LEU A 349 1.98 -2.74 39.12
CA LEU A 349 2.25 -3.33 37.81
C LEU A 349 3.06 -2.32 36.98
N ASP A 350 4.31 -2.65 36.66
CA ASP A 350 5.21 -1.76 35.92
C ASP A 350 4.86 -1.77 34.42
N THR A 351 4.44 -0.62 33.90
CA THR A 351 4.01 -0.48 32.50
C THR A 351 5.16 -0.49 31.51
N SER A 352 6.41 -0.37 31.98
CA SER A 352 7.59 -0.51 31.12
C SER A 352 7.98 -1.97 30.87
N GLU A 353 7.57 -2.88 31.76
CA GLU A 353 7.80 -4.32 31.64
C GLU A 353 6.59 -5.06 31.05
N ILE A 354 5.36 -4.61 31.36
CA ILE A 354 4.12 -5.20 30.82
C ILE A 354 3.72 -4.44 29.56
N VAL A 355 4.00 -5.04 28.40
CA VAL A 355 3.88 -4.38 27.10
C VAL A 355 2.44 -3.95 26.83
N GLY A 356 2.25 -2.66 26.53
CA GLY A 356 0.96 -2.08 26.18
C GLY A 356 0.06 -1.73 27.37
N LEU A 357 0.46 -2.06 28.61
CA LEU A 357 -0.34 -1.75 29.80
C LEU A 357 -0.43 -0.23 30.01
N VAL A 358 -1.66 0.26 30.17
CA VAL A 358 -1.91 1.67 30.49
C VAL A 358 -1.84 1.92 31.98
N ASP A 359 -1.13 2.99 32.36
CA ASP A 359 -1.14 3.53 33.72
C ASP A 359 -2.39 4.41 33.94
N ASP A 360 -3.42 3.82 34.53
CA ASP A 360 -4.72 4.46 34.78
C ASP A 360 -5.04 4.64 36.28
N ASP A 361 -4.05 4.55 37.19
CA ASP A 361 -4.31 4.76 38.64
C ASP A 361 -4.45 6.22 39.08
N GLY A 362 -4.30 7.16 38.15
CA GLY A 362 -4.34 8.60 38.41
C GLY A 362 -3.01 9.20 38.85
N THR A 363 -1.93 8.41 38.86
CA THR A 363 -0.54 8.84 39.06
C THR A 363 0.23 8.53 37.79
N GLU A 364 0.86 9.52 37.17
CA GLU A 364 1.64 9.30 35.95
C GLU A 364 3.09 8.97 36.33
N ASP A 365 3.32 7.73 36.78
CA ASP A 365 4.65 7.27 37.18
C ASP A 365 5.08 5.93 36.60
N GLY A 366 4.28 5.36 35.69
CA GLY A 366 4.58 4.13 34.97
C GLY A 366 4.32 2.88 35.81
N ILE A 367 3.59 3.00 36.92
CA ILE A 367 3.24 1.89 37.79
C ILE A 367 1.76 1.95 38.10
N ARG A 368 0.98 1.02 37.54
CA ARG A 368 -0.44 0.89 37.84
C ARG A 368 -0.65 0.23 39.19
N ARG A 369 -1.24 0.93 40.17
CA ARG A 369 -1.42 0.44 41.55
C ARG A 369 -2.84 0.07 41.96
N SER A 370 -2.98 -1.06 42.65
CA SER A 370 -4.19 -1.48 43.37
C SER A 370 -3.90 -1.66 44.86
N SER A 371 -4.78 -1.17 45.73
CA SER A 371 -4.59 -1.24 47.19
C SER A 371 -5.49 -2.28 47.83
N PHE A 372 -4.97 -2.98 48.83
CA PHE A 372 -5.73 -3.87 49.70
C PHE A 372 -5.13 -3.86 51.11
N HIS A 373 -5.71 -4.60 52.04
CA HIS A 373 -5.18 -4.72 53.40
C HIS A 373 -5.34 -6.13 53.93
N ARG A 374 -4.56 -6.46 54.96
CA ARG A 374 -4.67 -7.69 55.72
C ARG A 374 -4.66 -7.34 57.21
N LEU A 375 -5.60 -7.86 57.97
CA LEU A 375 -5.67 -7.72 59.42
C LEU A 375 -6.23 -9.01 60.03
N LEU A 376 -5.39 -9.76 60.75
CA LEU A 376 -5.80 -11.01 61.39
C LEU A 376 -7.00 -10.78 62.33
N GLY A 377 -8.13 -11.44 62.05
CA GLY A 377 -9.39 -11.28 62.77
C GLY A 377 -10.39 -10.28 62.16
N ASP A 378 -10.02 -9.56 61.09
CA ASP A 378 -10.92 -8.74 60.26
C ASP A 378 -11.64 -9.68 59.29
N PHE A 379 -12.85 -10.11 59.67
CA PHE A 379 -13.63 -11.09 58.92
C PHE A 379 -14.68 -10.45 58.01
N ASN A 380 -14.94 -9.15 58.17
CA ASN A 380 -15.86 -8.41 57.31
C ASN A 380 -15.14 -7.47 56.31
N GLY A 381 -13.81 -7.37 56.41
CA GLY A 381 -12.96 -6.62 55.49
C GLY A 381 -12.95 -5.11 55.72
N ASN A 382 -13.40 -4.61 56.86
CA ASN A 382 -13.49 -3.17 57.13
C ASN A 382 -12.18 -2.54 57.68
N ALA A 383 -11.10 -3.33 57.76
CA ALA A 383 -9.80 -2.95 58.31
C ALA A 383 -9.79 -2.71 59.84
N GLU A 384 -10.81 -3.21 60.55
CA GLU A 384 -10.95 -3.18 62.00
C GLU A 384 -11.27 -4.60 62.51
N VAL A 385 -10.93 -4.86 63.78
CA VAL A 385 -11.40 -6.05 64.50
C VAL A 385 -12.39 -5.59 65.55
N ASP A 386 -13.68 -5.65 65.24
CA ASP A 386 -14.76 -5.07 66.01
C ASP A 386 -15.95 -6.03 66.17
N LEU A 387 -17.14 -5.55 66.55
CA LEU A 387 -18.29 -6.44 66.75
C LEU A 387 -18.86 -7.00 65.44
N GLY A 388 -18.58 -6.35 64.31
CA GLY A 388 -19.02 -6.77 62.97
C GLY A 388 -18.40 -8.10 62.56
N ASP A 389 -17.15 -8.36 62.93
CA ASP A 389 -16.43 -9.61 62.63
C ASP A 389 -16.98 -10.83 63.36
N ARG A 390 -17.73 -10.60 64.44
CA ARG A 390 -18.29 -11.69 65.22
C ARG A 390 -19.28 -12.51 64.42
N THR A 391 -20.12 -11.87 63.60
CA THR A 391 -21.14 -12.61 62.85
C THR A 391 -20.51 -13.61 61.88
N PRO A 392 -19.57 -13.19 60.99
CA PRO A 392 -18.80 -14.13 60.17
C PRO A 392 -18.12 -15.23 60.99
N LEU A 393 -17.42 -14.90 62.08
CA LEU A 393 -16.75 -15.92 62.91
C LEU A 393 -17.71 -17.01 63.41
N PHE A 394 -18.91 -16.61 63.85
CA PHE A 394 -19.90 -17.55 64.38
C PHE A 394 -20.59 -18.38 63.29
N GLU A 395 -20.59 -17.94 62.03
CA GLU A 395 -21.09 -18.73 60.90
C GLU A 395 -20.20 -19.95 60.60
N HIS A 396 -18.90 -19.83 60.89
CA HIS A 396 -17.91 -20.90 60.71
C HIS A 396 -17.61 -21.69 62.01
N TYR A 397 -18.15 -21.27 63.14
CA TYR A 397 -17.84 -21.84 64.46
C TYR A 397 -18.30 -23.30 64.61
N GLY A 398 -17.41 -24.14 65.11
CA GLY A 398 -17.62 -25.58 65.33
C GLY A 398 -17.31 -26.44 64.09
N THR A 399 -16.81 -25.86 63.01
CA THR A 399 -16.34 -26.59 61.83
C THR A 399 -14.88 -26.99 61.96
N THR A 400 -14.48 -28.02 61.24
CA THR A 400 -13.11 -28.56 61.17
C THR A 400 -12.70 -28.79 59.72
N VAL A 401 -11.40 -28.95 59.47
CA VAL A 401 -10.89 -29.25 58.12
C VAL A 401 -11.67 -30.41 57.48
N GLY A 402 -12.23 -30.16 56.30
CA GLY A 402 -13.06 -31.10 55.55
C GLY A 402 -14.57 -30.81 55.60
N ASP A 403 -15.02 -29.97 56.53
CA ASP A 403 -16.38 -29.45 56.53
C ASP A 403 -16.56 -28.39 55.43
N ALA A 404 -17.73 -28.37 54.78
CA ALA A 404 -18.00 -27.45 53.67
C ALA A 404 -17.99 -25.96 54.07
N LEU A 405 -18.20 -25.67 55.36
CA LEU A 405 -18.15 -24.32 55.91
C LEU A 405 -16.83 -24.03 56.61
N TYR A 406 -15.86 -24.94 56.62
CA TYR A 406 -14.56 -24.61 57.19
C TYR A 406 -13.82 -23.63 56.28
N SER A 407 -13.25 -22.58 56.87
CA SER A 407 -12.36 -21.65 56.17
C SER A 407 -11.17 -21.33 57.07
N PHE A 408 -9.97 -21.51 56.53
CA PHE A 408 -8.72 -21.31 57.26
C PHE A 408 -8.58 -19.88 57.80
N ALA A 409 -9.22 -18.90 57.16
CA ALA A 409 -9.22 -17.52 57.61
C ALA A 409 -9.71 -17.33 59.05
N PHE A 410 -10.61 -18.21 59.52
CA PHE A 410 -11.25 -18.16 60.84
C PHE A 410 -10.60 -19.07 61.89
N ASP A 411 -9.70 -19.97 61.48
CA ASP A 411 -8.88 -20.81 62.37
C ASP A 411 -7.61 -20.00 62.74
N LEU A 412 -7.71 -19.23 63.83
CA LEU A 412 -6.69 -18.27 64.22
C LEU A 412 -5.52 -18.91 64.98
N ASN A 413 -5.66 -20.14 65.47
CA ASN A 413 -4.59 -20.90 66.11
C ASN A 413 -4.01 -22.01 65.22
N GLU A 414 -4.57 -22.20 64.03
CA GLU A 414 -4.15 -23.16 63.01
C GLU A 414 -4.19 -24.61 63.52
N ASP A 415 -5.14 -24.92 64.41
CA ASP A 415 -5.31 -26.27 64.98
C ASP A 415 -6.28 -27.17 64.20
N SER A 416 -6.72 -26.71 63.02
CA SER A 416 -7.65 -27.36 62.10
C SER A 416 -9.10 -27.40 62.60
N SER A 417 -9.44 -26.62 63.62
CA SER A 417 -10.78 -26.50 64.20
C SER A 417 -11.11 -25.05 64.50
N ILE A 418 -12.32 -24.60 64.14
CA ILE A 418 -12.79 -23.27 64.52
C ILE A 418 -13.61 -23.39 65.79
N ASP A 419 -13.04 -23.04 66.94
CA ASP A 419 -13.67 -23.25 68.23
C ASP A 419 -13.51 -22.07 69.22
N LYS A 420 -13.70 -22.34 70.51
CA LYS A 420 -13.64 -21.33 71.57
C LYS A 420 -12.25 -20.66 71.63
N TYR A 421 -11.18 -21.34 71.24
CA TYR A 421 -9.82 -20.83 71.27
C TYR A 421 -9.64 -19.75 70.20
N ASP A 422 -10.18 -19.93 69.00
CA ASP A 422 -10.22 -18.88 67.95
C ASP A 422 -11.04 -17.69 68.39
N TYR A 423 -12.20 -17.94 69.01
CA TYR A 423 -13.00 -16.87 69.58
C TYR A 423 -12.23 -16.06 70.64
N TYR A 424 -11.44 -16.72 71.51
CA TYR A 424 -10.61 -16.02 72.49
C TYR A 424 -9.46 -15.24 71.83
N LEU A 425 -8.86 -15.77 70.76
CA LEU A 425 -7.83 -15.09 69.98
C LEU A 425 -8.38 -13.85 69.27
N TRP A 426 -9.54 -13.97 68.62
CA TRP A 426 -10.24 -12.85 68.02
C TRP A 426 -10.59 -11.80 69.09
N LYS A 427 -11.17 -12.22 70.22
CA LYS A 427 -11.53 -11.31 71.32
C LYS A 427 -10.33 -10.57 71.91
N ALA A 428 -9.16 -11.22 71.96
CA ALA A 428 -7.93 -10.58 72.42
C ALA A 428 -7.44 -9.46 71.47
N ARG A 429 -7.89 -9.48 70.21
CA ARG A 429 -7.60 -8.47 69.18
C ARG A 429 -8.70 -7.41 69.05
N PHE A 430 -9.81 -7.54 69.79
CA PHE A 430 -10.91 -6.60 69.71
C PHE A 430 -10.46 -5.15 69.94
N GLY A 431 -10.80 -4.26 69.00
CA GLY A 431 -10.40 -2.86 68.99
C GLY A 431 -9.10 -2.57 68.24
N THR A 432 -8.45 -3.56 67.61
CA THR A 432 -7.35 -3.30 66.68
C THR A 432 -7.88 -2.80 65.35
N SER A 433 -7.23 -1.80 64.77
CA SER A 433 -7.50 -1.35 63.40
C SER A 433 -6.21 -1.00 62.68
N LEU A 434 -6.24 -1.07 61.36
CA LEU A 434 -5.14 -0.57 60.55
C LEU A 434 -5.23 0.96 60.50
N PRO A 435 -4.18 1.70 60.91
CA PRO A 435 -4.22 3.15 60.89
C PRO A 435 -4.58 3.65 59.49
N GLU A 436 -5.48 4.63 59.43
CA GLU A 436 -5.67 5.38 58.19
C GLU A 436 -4.35 6.05 57.83
N ASN A 437 -4.00 6.07 56.55
CA ASN A 437 -2.80 6.76 56.07
C ASN A 437 -2.89 8.24 56.47
N SER A 438 -2.25 8.62 57.58
CA SER A 438 -2.08 10.02 57.95
C SER A 438 -1.32 10.69 56.82
N LYS A 439 -1.89 11.78 56.26
CA LYS A 439 -1.25 12.65 55.28
C LYS A 439 0.24 12.78 55.58
N VAL A 440 1.08 12.36 54.63
CA VAL A 440 2.52 12.60 54.67
C VAL A 440 2.71 14.12 54.67
N VAL A 441 2.93 14.71 55.84
CA VAL A 441 3.49 16.06 55.93
C VAL A 441 4.96 15.91 55.60
N GLY A 442 5.31 16.21 54.34
CA GLY A 442 6.68 16.20 53.86
C GLY A 442 7.57 17.03 54.75
N ARG A 443 8.46 16.37 55.50
CA ARG A 443 9.58 17.03 56.16
C ARG A 443 10.70 17.12 55.13
N HIS A 444 10.73 18.23 54.38
CA HIS A 444 11.92 18.61 53.63
C HIS A 444 13.11 18.71 54.58
N VAL A 445 14.06 17.80 54.45
CA VAL A 445 15.40 17.94 55.01
C VAL A 445 16.23 18.61 53.93
N PHE A 446 16.49 19.91 54.09
CA PHE A 446 17.53 20.60 53.34
C PHE A 446 18.89 20.14 53.89
N TYR A 447 19.75 19.60 53.03
CA TYR A 447 21.18 19.48 53.32
C TYR A 447 21.86 20.80 52.99
N ASN A 448 22.66 21.31 53.93
CA ASN A 448 23.66 22.36 53.70
C ASN A 448 24.87 21.80 52.98
#